data_AF-W1DTB2-F1
#
_entry.id   AF-W1DTB2-F1
#
_cell.length_a   1.000
_cell.length_b   1.000
_cell.length_c   1.000
_cell.angle_alpha   90.00
_cell.angle_beta   90.00
_cell.angle_gamma   90.00
#
_symmetry.space_group_name_H-M   'P 1'
#
loop_
_entity.id
_entity.type
_entity.pdbx_description
1 polymer ?
#
loop_
_entity_poly.entity_id
_entity_poly.type
_entity_poly.pdbx_seq_one_letter_code
_entity_poly.pdbx_strand_id
1 'polypeptide(L)' 'MADLCGVAQPTVWRWLHGGGIDARYVMKIVSATNGKIKAAEIRPDLAQLLSAHSPAA' A
#
# COMPACT_ATOMS: atom_id res chain seq x y z
N MET A 1 -1.25 -12.51 4.10
CA MET A 1 -1.05 -11.22 3.38
C MET A 1 -1.82 -11.21 2.06
N ALA A 2 -1.55 -12.14 1.14
CA ALA A 2 -2.23 -12.17 -0.16
C ALA A 2 -3.76 -12.30 -0.04
N ASP A 3 -4.23 -13.23 0.79
CA ASP A 3 -5.66 -13.43 1.08
C ASP A 3 -6.32 -12.18 1.68
N LEU A 4 -5.66 -11.52 2.64
CA LEU A 4 -6.12 -10.28 3.26
C LEU A 4 -6.24 -9.12 2.25
N CYS A 5 -5.39 -9.13 1.22
CA CYS A 5 -5.43 -8.14 0.14
C CYS A 5 -6.36 -8.55 -1.02
N GLY A 6 -6.89 -9.78 -1.01
CA GLY A 6 -7.68 -10.36 -2.08
C GLY A 6 -6.88 -10.58 -3.37
N VAL A 7 -5.59 -10.91 -3.25
CA VAL A 7 -4.69 -11.14 -4.40
C VAL A 7 -4.04 -12.53 -4.31
N ALA A 8 -3.55 -13.03 -5.43
CA ALA A 8 -2.78 -14.27 -5.45
C ALA A 8 -1.33 -14.05 -4.96
N GLN A 9 -0.72 -15.08 -4.36
CA GLN A 9 0.67 -15.05 -3.86
C GLN A 9 1.72 -14.58 -4.91
N PRO A 10 1.65 -14.98 -6.20
CA PRO A 10 2.59 -14.47 -7.21
C PRO A 10 2.53 -12.95 -7.41
N THR A 11 1.39 -12.32 -7.11
CA THR A 11 1.24 -10.87 -7.17
C THR A 11 2.05 -10.21 -6.05
N VAL A 12 2.00 -10.77 -4.84
CA VAL A 12 2.81 -10.30 -3.71
C VAL A 12 4.30 -10.50 -4.00
N TRP A 13 4.68 -11.64 -4.58
CA TRP A 13 6.07 -11.89 -5.00
C TRP A 13 6.56 -10.80 -5.94
N ARG A 14 5.77 -10.43 -6.96
CA ARG A 14 6.11 -9.36 -7.90
C ARG A 14 6.33 -8.01 -7.20
N TRP A 15 5.52 -7.67 -6.18
CA TRP A 15 5.68 -6.43 -5.42
C TRP A 15 7.02 -6.39 -4.67
N LEU A 16 7.40 -7.52 -4.05
CA LEU A 16 8.67 -7.64 -3.32
C LEU A 16 9.90 -7.58 -4.24
N HIS A 17 9.74 -7.91 -5.52
CA HIS A 17 10.83 -7.93 -6.52
C HIS A 17 10.79 -6.71 -7.46
N GLY A 18 10.14 -5.62 -7.06
CA GLY A 18 10.21 -4.34 -7.76
C GLY A 18 9.23 -4.17 -8.93
N GLY A 19 8.28 -5.08 -9.12
CA GLY A 19 7.26 -4.92 -10.19
C GLY A 19 6.15 -3.92 -9.87
N GLY A 20 6.30 -3.14 -8.78
CA GLY A 20 5.41 -2.04 -8.41
C GLY A 20 4.06 -2.50 -7.86
N ILE A 21 3.43 -1.62 -7.09
CA ILE A 21 2.11 -1.87 -6.48
C ILE A 21 1.11 -0.78 -6.88
N ASP A 22 -0.08 -1.23 -7.28
CA ASP A 22 -1.19 -0.35 -7.61
C ASP A 22 -1.77 0.31 -6.34
N ALA A 23 -2.12 1.59 -6.45
CA ALA A 23 -2.63 2.39 -5.34
C ALA A 23 -3.86 1.77 -4.67
N ARG A 24 -4.69 1.03 -5.42
CA ARG A 24 -5.89 0.35 -4.89
C ARG A 24 -5.60 -0.69 -3.81
N TYR A 25 -4.38 -1.23 -3.76
CA TYR A 25 -3.97 -2.21 -2.76
C TYR A 25 -3.28 -1.58 -1.55
N VAL A 26 -2.87 -0.32 -1.64
CA VAL A 26 -2.13 0.37 -0.59
C VAL A 26 -2.96 0.40 0.70
N MET A 27 -4.21 0.88 0.63
CA MET A 27 -5.08 0.94 1.82
C MET A 27 -5.40 -0.45 2.37
N LYS A 28 -5.56 -1.47 1.51
CA LYS A 28 -5.78 -2.85 1.97
C LYS A 28 -4.60 -3.38 2.78
N ILE A 29 -3.37 -3.08 2.38
CA ILE A 29 -2.15 -3.47 3.10
C ILE A 29 -2.03 -2.73 4.43
N VAL A 30 -2.29 -1.42 4.43
CA VAL A 30 -2.29 -0.61 5.66
C VAL A 30 -3.29 -1.19 6.67
N SER A 31 -4.52 -1.50 6.23
CA SER A 31 -5.53 -2.13 7.07
C SER A 31 -5.13 -3.55 7.51
N ALA A 32 -4.62 -4.39 6.61
CA ALA A 32 -4.19 -5.75 6.90
C ALA A 32 -3.00 -5.81 7.90
N THR A 33 -2.19 -4.75 7.95
CA THR A 33 -1.08 -4.59 8.90
C THR A 33 -1.48 -3.79 10.15
N ASN A 34 -2.76 -3.45 10.28
CA ASN A 34 -3.29 -2.66 11.38
C ASN A 34 -2.56 -1.33 11.57
N GLY A 35 -2.20 -0.68 10.46
CA GLY A 35 -1.49 0.61 10.44
C GLY A 35 0.00 0.54 10.74
N LYS A 36 0.59 -0.66 10.91
CA LYS A 36 2.04 -0.81 11.13
C LYS A 36 2.87 -0.36 9.93
N ILE A 37 2.35 -0.54 8.71
CA ILE A 37 2.95 -0.03 7.48
C ILE A 37 2.13 1.17 7.01
N LYS A 38 2.80 2.28 6.70
CA LYS A 38 2.14 3.49 6.18
C LYS A 38 2.00 3.43 4.66
N ALA A 39 0.95 4.05 4.12
CA ALA A 39 0.72 4.14 2.68
C ALA A 39 1.91 4.75 1.92
N ALA A 40 2.57 5.74 2.53
CA ALA A 40 3.76 6.40 1.99
C ALA A 40 4.98 5.48 1.90
N GLU A 41 5.09 4.43 2.72
CA GLU A 41 6.19 3.46 2.63
C GLU A 41 5.99 2.47 1.47
N ILE A 42 4.73 2.21 1.12
CA ILE A 42 4.34 1.29 0.04
C ILE A 42 4.47 1.98 -1.33
N ARG A 43 4.05 3.25 -1.42
CA ARG A 43 4.19 4.11 -2.61
C ARG A 43 4.75 5.47 -2.21
N PRO A 44 6.09 5.59 -2.07
CA PRO A 44 6.72 6.88 -1.75
C PRO A 44 6.46 7.93 -2.84
N ASP A 45 6.31 7.49 -4.09
CA ASP A 45 5.90 8.31 -5.23
C ASP A 45 4.55 9.03 -5.02
N LEU A 46 3.61 8.41 -4.28
CA LEU A 46 2.34 9.05 -3.89
C LEU A 46 2.39 9.72 -2.52
N ALA A 47 3.51 9.65 -1.79
CA ALA A 47 3.58 10.19 -0.42
C ALA A 47 3.29 11.70 -0.38
N GLN A 48 3.72 12.44 -1.40
CA GLN A 48 3.45 13.88 -1.51
C GLN A 48 1.96 14.18 -1.70
N LEU A 49 1.27 13.39 -2.54
CA LEU A 49 -0.19 13.49 -2.74
C LEU A 49 -0.97 13.11 -1.49
N LEU A 50 -0.52 12.07 -0.76
CA LEU A 50 -1.14 11.63 0.48
C LEU A 50 -0.95 12.63 1.62
N SER A 51 0.22 13.27 1.71
CA SER A 51 0.52 14.29 2.73
C SER A 51 -0.33 15.56 2.53
N ALA A 52 -0.59 15.93 1.28
CA ALA A 52 -1.43 17.07 0.92
C ALA A 52 -2.92 16.88 1.26
N HIS A 53 -3.37 15.67 1.59
CA HIS A 53 -4.74 15.36 2.02
C HIS A 53 -4.89 15.24 3.55
N SER A 54 -4.07 15.93 4.35
CA SER A 54 -4.46 16.15 5.75
C SER A 54 -5.68 17.08 5.76
N PRO A 55 -6.85 16.69 6.32
CA PRO A 55 -7.87 17.67 6.64
C PRO A 55 -7.33 18.45 7.83
N ALA A 56 -6.63 19.54 7.54
CA ALA A 56 -6.48 20.62 8.51
C ALA A 56 -7.85 21.29 8.64
N ALA A 57 -8.67 20.80 9.56
CA ALA A 57 -9.85 21.47 10.10
C ALA A 57 -10.24 20.82 11.44
#